data_AF-A0A1G3B6M2-F1
#
_entry.id   AF-A0A1G3B6M2-F1
#
_cell.length_a   1.000
_cell.length_b   1.000
_cell.length_c   1.000
_cell.angle_alpha   90.00
_cell.angle_beta   90.00
_cell.angle_gamma   90.00
#
_symmetry.space_group_name_H-M   'P 1'
#
loop_
_entity.id
_entity.type
_entity.pdbx_description
1 polymer ?
#
loop_
_entity_poly.entity_id
_entity_poly.type
_entity_poly.pdbx_seq_one_letter_code
_entity_poly.pdbx_strand_id
1 'polypeptide(L)'
;MGLFFLLILSLGFFGLALTVYIPAMTTDVLDGYLARRNGQISNFGRILDPLADKLIICGGLSLLLLYLPIVRPWMVITIIARELLVSLLRGYAELNGVAFPSNIWGKVKMSLQSFVVGLLVFVAGPAQGYYWVLTASEALLWFTVMLTLLSGLAYFLQAWQFLRARTSKKPYGVL
;
A
#
# COMPACT_ATOMS: atom_id res chain seq x y z
N MET A 1 -6.65 -0.91 -15.04
CA MET A 1 -7.66 -1.65 -14.25
C MET A 1 -7.91 -1.04 -12.87
N GLY A 2 -6.88 -0.65 -12.11
CA GLY A 2 -7.04 -0.06 -10.77
C GLY A 2 -7.98 1.14 -10.64
N LEU A 3 -7.87 2.14 -11.51
CA LEU A 3 -8.78 3.31 -11.50
C LEU A 3 -10.25 2.92 -11.77
N PHE A 4 -10.47 1.94 -12.66
CA PHE A 4 -11.80 1.44 -12.97
C PHE A 4 -12.40 0.73 -11.76
N PHE A 5 -11.61 -0.07 -11.04
CA PHE A 5 -12.02 -0.62 -9.74
C PHE A 5 -12.46 0.48 -8.75
N LEU A 6 -11.66 1.54 -8.58
CA LEU A 6 -12.01 2.64 -7.67
C LEU A 6 -13.30 3.35 -8.07
N LEU A 7 -13.53 3.54 -9.37
CA LEU A 7 -14.75 4.14 -9.90
C LEU A 7 -15.98 3.26 -9.63
N ILE A 8 -15.89 1.95 -9.87
CA ILE A 8 -17.01 1.03 -9.63
C ILE A 8 -17.32 0.95 -8.13
N LEU A 9 -16.27 0.92 -7.30
CA LEU A 9 -16.41 0.90 -5.85
C LEU A 9 -17.03 2.20 -5.31
N SER A 10 -16.67 3.36 -5.86
CA SER A 10 -17.26 4.64 -5.45
C SER A 10 -18.74 4.74 -5.79
N LEU A 11 -19.18 4.06 -6.84
CA LEU A 11 -20.59 3.94 -7.23
C LEU A 11 -21.38 2.90 -6.40
N GLY A 12 -20.73 2.17 -5.49
CA GLY A 12 -21.38 1.17 -4.62
C GLY A 12 -21.63 -0.19 -5.27
N PHE A 13 -21.12 -0.45 -6.48
CA PHE A 13 -21.28 -1.73 -7.16
C PHE A 13 -20.24 -2.76 -6.68
N PHE A 14 -20.32 -3.17 -5.40
CA PHE A 14 -19.30 -4.00 -4.74
C PHE A 14 -18.99 -5.33 -5.45
N GLY A 15 -20.01 -6.04 -5.95
CA GLY A 15 -19.80 -7.31 -6.65
C GLY A 15 -18.96 -7.12 -7.93
N LEU A 16 -19.26 -6.08 -8.70
CA LEU A 16 -18.52 -5.75 -9.93
C LEU A 16 -17.14 -5.17 -9.60
N ALA A 17 -17.01 -4.39 -8.52
CA ALA A 17 -15.73 -3.93 -8.03
C ALA A 17 -14.82 -5.11 -7.68
N LEU A 18 -15.35 -6.14 -7.02
CA LEU A 18 -14.60 -7.35 -6.66
C LEU A 18 -14.12 -8.14 -7.90
N THR A 19 -14.99 -8.30 -8.90
CA THR A 19 -14.63 -9.02 -10.14
C THR A 19 -13.58 -8.29 -10.97
N VAL A 20 -13.47 -6.97 -10.87
CA VAL A 20 -12.38 -6.18 -11.48
C VAL A 20 -11.13 -6.18 -10.60
N TYR A 21 -11.29 -6.15 -9.26
CA TYR A 21 -10.19 -6.09 -8.31
C TYR A 21 -9.31 -7.34 -8.34
N ILE A 22 -9.93 -8.53 -8.36
CA ILE A 22 -9.19 -9.81 -8.32
C ILE A 22 -8.23 -9.94 -9.52
N PRO A 23 -8.68 -9.79 -10.78
CA PRO A 23 -7.79 -9.77 -11.93
C PRO A 23 -6.73 -8.69 -11.83
N ALA A 24 -7.09 -7.46 -11.45
CA ALA A 24 -6.13 -6.35 -11.35
C ALA A 24 -4.94 -6.71 -10.44
N MET A 25 -5.20 -7.24 -9.24
CA MET A 25 -4.14 -7.64 -8.31
C MET A 25 -3.29 -8.81 -8.82
N THR A 26 -3.86 -9.70 -9.64
CA THR A 26 -3.11 -10.82 -10.25
C THR A 26 -2.32 -10.41 -11.49
N THR A 27 -2.85 -9.48 -12.28
CA THR A 27 -2.26 -9.00 -13.52
C THR A 27 -1.07 -8.07 -13.26
N ASP A 28 -1.14 -7.21 -12.25
CA ASP A 28 0.00 -6.32 -11.89
C ASP A 28 1.26 -7.14 -11.52
N VAL A 29 1.09 -8.35 -10.96
CA VAL A 29 2.19 -9.29 -10.68
C VAL A 29 2.79 -9.87 -11.97
N LEU A 30 1.94 -10.17 -12.96
CA LEU A 30 2.32 -10.75 -14.25
C LEU A 30 2.98 -9.70 -15.17
N ASP A 31 2.39 -8.51 -15.27
CA ASP A 31 2.92 -7.40 -16.09
C ASP A 31 4.25 -6.91 -15.52
N GLY A 32 4.38 -6.84 -14.20
CA GLY A 32 5.64 -6.54 -13.53
C GLY A 32 6.73 -7.61 -13.72
N TYR A 33 6.36 -8.86 -14.03
CA TYR A 33 7.31 -9.92 -14.39
C TYR A 33 7.74 -9.84 -15.86
N LEU A 34 6.78 -9.60 -16.77
CA LEU A 34 7.03 -9.45 -18.21
C LEU A 34 7.83 -8.19 -18.54
N ALA A 35 7.54 -7.06 -17.90
CA ALA A 35 8.28 -5.81 -18.10
C ALA A 35 9.75 -5.92 -17.68
N ARG A 36 10.04 -6.66 -16.60
CA ARG A 36 11.41 -6.95 -16.14
C ARG A 36 12.17 -7.86 -17.10
N ARG A 37 11.47 -8.77 -17.77
CA ARG A 37 12.07 -9.68 -18.77
C ARG A 37 12.42 -8.96 -20.08
N ASN A 38 11.66 -7.93 -20.45
CA ASN A 38 11.82 -7.24 -21.73
C ASN A 38 12.75 -6.01 -21.69
N GLY A 39 13.33 -5.67 -20.54
CA GLY A 39 14.30 -4.57 -20.41
C GLY A 39 13.74 -3.16 -20.67
N GLN A 40 12.43 -3.01 -20.88
CA GLN A 40 11.76 -1.75 -21.16
C GLN A 40 11.36 -1.04 -19.86
N ILE A 41 12.36 -0.55 -19.12
CA ILE A 41 12.11 0.14 -17.85
C ILE A 41 12.53 1.60 -18.01
N SER A 42 11.56 2.48 -18.30
CA SER A 42 11.81 3.92 -18.22
C SER A 42 12.00 4.33 -16.75
N ASN A 43 12.92 5.26 -16.48
CA ASN A 43 13.17 5.73 -15.12
C ASN A 43 11.91 6.33 -14.47
N PHE A 44 11.03 6.91 -15.29
CA PHE A 44 9.76 7.48 -14.84
C PHE A 44 8.72 6.40 -14.49
N GLY A 45 8.59 5.37 -15.34
CA GLY A 45 7.68 4.24 -15.10
C GLY A 45 8.02 3.47 -13.82
N ARG A 46 9.32 3.33 -13.52
CA ARG A 46 9.80 2.66 -12.29
C ARG A 46 9.30 3.33 -11.00
N ILE A 47 9.04 4.64 -11.02
CA ILE A 47 8.57 5.40 -9.86
C ILE A 47 7.03 5.41 -9.82
N LEU A 48 6.38 5.52 -10.99
CA LEU A 48 4.93 5.59 -11.08
C LEU A 48 4.23 4.26 -10.77
N ASP A 49 4.78 3.12 -11.22
CA ASP A 49 4.17 1.79 -11.01
C ASP A 49 3.90 1.51 -9.51
N PRO A 50 4.91 1.59 -8.61
CA PRO A 50 4.70 1.35 -7.19
C PRO A 50 3.83 2.41 -6.49
N LEU A 51 3.56 3.53 -7.15
CA LEU A 51 2.69 4.61 -6.69
C LEU A 51 1.23 4.28 -7.04
N ALA A 52 0.99 3.85 -8.28
CA ALA A 52 -0.30 3.38 -8.76
C ALA A 52 -0.82 2.18 -7.94
N ASP A 53 0.05 1.19 -7.68
CA ASP A 53 -0.30 0.02 -6.84
C ASP A 53 -0.84 0.44 -5.46
N LYS A 54 -0.19 1.42 -4.84
CA LYS A 54 -0.58 1.91 -3.51
C LYS A 54 -1.85 2.73 -3.55
N LEU A 55 -2.08 3.49 -4.63
CA LEU A 55 -3.32 4.24 -4.82
C LEU A 55 -4.54 3.32 -4.86
N ILE A 56 -4.43 2.14 -5.46
CA ILE A 56 -5.54 1.18 -5.49
C ILE A 56 -5.90 0.71 -4.08
N ILE A 57 -4.91 0.31 -3.28
CA ILE A 57 -5.12 -0.18 -1.91
C ILE A 57 -5.60 0.95 -1.00
N CYS A 58 -4.91 2.09 -1.01
CA CYS A 58 -5.22 3.24 -0.16
C CYS A 58 -6.55 3.90 -0.54
N GLY A 59 -6.82 4.03 -1.83
CA GLY A 59 -8.08 4.55 -2.36
C GLY A 59 -9.25 3.61 -2.04
N GLY A 60 -9.06 2.30 -2.21
CA GLY A 60 -10.05 1.29 -1.83
C GLY A 60 -10.42 1.37 -0.35
N LEU A 61 -9.42 1.39 0.55
CA LEU A 61 -9.64 1.58 1.99
C LEU A 61 -10.37 2.88 2.31
N SER A 62 -10.01 3.98 1.63
CA SER A 62 -10.63 5.29 1.85
C SER A 62 -12.11 5.30 1.43
N LEU A 63 -12.45 4.67 0.31
CA LEU A 63 -13.85 4.54 -0.13
C LEU A 63 -14.65 3.63 0.81
N LEU A 64 -14.04 2.56 1.30
CA LEU A 64 -14.69 1.63 2.24
C LEU A 64 -15.04 2.27 3.59
N LEU A 65 -14.43 3.40 3.97
CA LEU A 65 -14.86 4.21 5.13
C LEU A 65 -16.33 4.62 5.06
N LEU A 66 -16.84 4.84 3.84
CA LEU A 66 -18.22 5.29 3.62
C LEU A 66 -19.23 4.16 3.80
N TYR A 67 -18.78 2.90 3.72
CA TYR A 67 -19.65 1.73 3.63
C TYR A 67 -19.52 0.78 4.83
N LEU A 68 -18.37 0.77 5.51
CA LEU A 68 -18.08 -0.17 6.60
C LEU A 68 -17.65 0.58 7.87
N PRO A 69 -18.45 0.57 8.96
CA PRO A 69 -18.11 1.26 10.20
C PRO A 69 -16.93 0.63 10.96
N ILE A 70 -16.59 -0.63 10.65
CA ILE A 70 -15.39 -1.30 11.17
C ILE A 70 -14.10 -0.63 10.67
N VAL A 71 -14.14 0.02 9.51
CA VAL A 71 -13.01 0.78 8.97
C VAL A 71 -13.06 2.17 9.58
N ARG A 72 -12.08 2.50 10.43
CA ARG A 72 -12.03 3.79 11.11
C ARG A 72 -11.08 4.75 10.38
N PRO A 73 -11.38 6.07 10.32
CA PRO A 73 -10.55 7.04 9.58
C PRO A 73 -9.07 7.02 10.00
N TRP A 74 -8.79 6.90 11.30
CA TRP A 74 -7.42 6.87 11.80
C TRP A 74 -6.63 5.64 11.33
N MET A 75 -7.29 4.50 11.09
CA MET A 75 -6.64 3.30 10.55
C MET A 75 -6.17 3.55 9.13
N VAL A 76 -7.04 4.15 8.30
CA VAL A 76 -6.74 4.48 6.90
C VAL A 76 -5.64 5.51 6.81
N ILE A 77 -5.71 6.58 7.60
CA ILE A 77 -4.68 7.62 7.67
C ILE A 77 -3.32 7.01 8.06
N THR A 78 -3.30 6.11 9.05
CA THR A 78 -2.08 5.43 9.50
C THR A 78 -1.47 4.59 8.37
N ILE A 79 -2.29 3.83 7.65
CA ILE A 79 -1.85 3.02 6.51
C ILE A 79 -1.27 3.90 5.40
N ILE A 80 -2.00 4.94 4.99
CA ILE A 80 -1.55 5.87 3.95
C ILE A 80 -0.23 6.55 4.33
N ALA A 81 -0.17 7.13 5.54
CA ALA A 81 1.02 7.84 6.01
C ALA A 81 2.26 6.94 5.99
N ARG A 82 2.10 5.68 6.46
CA ARG A 82 3.18 4.70 6.45
C ARG A 82 3.57 4.27 5.04
N GLU A 83 2.61 3.99 4.15
CA GLU A 83 2.90 3.63 2.76
C GLU A 83 3.68 4.73 2.03
N LEU A 84 3.28 5.99 2.21
CA LEU A 84 3.95 7.14 1.63
C LEU A 84 5.36 7.32 2.21
N LEU A 85 5.50 7.30 3.55
CA LEU A 85 6.79 7.48 4.24
C LEU A 85 7.82 6.44 3.79
N VAL A 86 7.45 5.16 3.76
CA VAL A 86 8.37 4.09 3.33
C VAL A 86 8.72 4.20 1.86
N SER A 87 7.77 4.60 1.00
CA SER A 87 8.02 4.79 -0.42
C SER A 87 8.98 5.94 -0.69
N LEU A 88 8.79 7.07 0.00
CA LEU A 88 9.66 8.24 -0.11
C LEU A 88 11.07 7.94 0.37
N LEU A 89 11.22 7.31 1.54
CA LEU A 89 12.53 6.92 2.08
C LEU A 89 13.27 5.97 1.15
N ARG A 90 12.56 4.99 0.57
CA ARG A 90 13.15 4.03 -0.36
C ARG A 90 13.57 4.72 -1.66
N GLY A 91 12.68 5.50 -2.27
CA GLY A 91 13.00 6.24 -3.50
C GLY A 91 14.17 7.19 -3.29
N TYR A 92 14.22 7.85 -2.14
CA TYR A 92 15.33 8.71 -1.77
C TYR A 92 16.65 7.95 -1.58
N ALA A 93 16.64 6.80 -0.90
CA ALA A 93 17.84 5.97 -0.73
C ALA A 93 18.38 5.45 -2.06
N GLU A 94 17.48 4.99 -2.94
CA GLU A 94 17.82 4.53 -4.30
C GLU A 94 18.46 5.64 -5.14
N LEU A 95 17.96 6.88 -5.05
CA LEU A 95 18.57 8.05 -5.73
C LEU A 95 19.98 8.38 -5.23
N ASN A 96 20.30 8.07 -3.97
CA ASN A 96 21.62 8.30 -3.39
C ASN A 96 22.55 7.08 -3.50
N GLY A 97 22.18 6.06 -4.29
CA GLY A 97 22.99 4.87 -4.52
C GLY A 97 23.08 3.91 -3.33
N VAL A 98 22.26 4.12 -2.29
CA VAL A 98 22.20 3.22 -1.13
C VAL A 98 21.11 2.18 -1.40
N ALA A 99 21.53 0.93 -1.58
CA ALA A 99 20.60 -0.17 -1.74
C ALA A 99 19.77 -0.35 -0.46
N PHE A 100 18.50 0.06 -0.50
CA PHE A 100 17.60 -0.18 0.61
C PHE A 100 17.32 -1.69 0.69
N PRO A 101 17.64 -2.37 1.81
CA PRO A 101 17.51 -3.82 1.89
C PRO A 101 16.05 -4.23 1.66
N SER A 102 15.84 -5.09 0.65
CA SER A 102 14.53 -5.61 0.31
C SER A 102 14.10 -6.56 1.42
N ASN A 103 13.23 -6.09 2.31
CA ASN A 103 12.78 -6.91 3.42
C ASN A 103 11.54 -7.71 3.01
N ILE A 104 11.56 -9.04 3.21
CA ILE A 104 10.44 -9.95 2.89
C ILE A 104 9.15 -9.49 3.56
N TRP A 105 9.28 -8.90 4.75
CA TRP A 105 8.20 -8.26 5.51
C TRP A 105 7.43 -7.18 4.72
N GLY A 106 8.08 -6.48 3.79
CA GLY A 106 7.42 -5.50 2.92
C GLY A 106 6.46 -6.14 1.93
N LYS A 107 6.86 -7.28 1.32
CA LYS A 107 6.00 -8.05 0.40
C LYS A 107 4.84 -8.69 1.15
N VAL A 108 5.10 -9.36 2.27
CA VAL A 108 4.07 -10.02 3.09
C VAL A 108 3.00 -9.02 3.52
N LYS A 109 3.41 -7.84 4.01
CA LYS A 109 2.46 -6.82 4.43
C LYS A 109 1.62 -6.27 3.27
N MET A 110 2.21 -6.09 2.09
CA MET A 110 1.45 -5.67 0.89
C MET A 110 0.43 -6.72 0.46
N SER A 111 0.82 -7.99 0.44
CA SER A 111 -0.11 -9.09 0.14
C SER A 111 -1.25 -9.17 1.14
N LEU A 112 -0.95 -8.99 2.43
CA LEU A 112 -1.95 -8.95 3.49
C LEU A 112 -2.91 -7.76 3.33
N GLN A 113 -2.39 -6.55 3.08
CA GLN A 113 -3.22 -5.36 2.85
C GLN A 113 -4.15 -5.53 1.63
N SER A 114 -3.63 -6.05 0.52
CA SER A 114 -4.43 -6.32 -0.68
C SER A 114 -5.53 -7.34 -0.39
N PHE A 115 -5.21 -8.42 0.33
CA PHE A 115 -6.20 -9.42 0.74
C PHE A 115 -7.30 -8.79 1.62
N VAL A 116 -6.92 -7.97 2.59
CA VAL A 116 -7.86 -7.26 3.47
C VAL A 116 -8.77 -6.34 2.67
N VAL A 117 -8.25 -5.59 1.69
CA VAL A 117 -9.10 -4.74 0.83
C VAL A 117 -10.11 -5.57 0.05
N GLY A 118 -9.68 -6.66 -0.59
CA GLY A 118 -10.59 -7.55 -1.31
C GLY A 118 -11.67 -8.14 -0.41
N LEU A 119 -11.30 -8.56 0.80
CA LEU A 119 -12.22 -9.11 1.79
C LEU A 119 -13.20 -8.05 2.31
N LEU A 120 -12.77 -6.81 2.53
CA LEU A 120 -13.65 -5.71 2.92
C LEU A 120 -14.65 -5.36 1.81
N VAL A 121 -14.23 -5.34 0.54
CA VAL A 121 -15.15 -5.17 -0.60
C VAL A 121 -16.16 -6.33 -0.66
N PHE A 122 -15.71 -7.55 -0.39
CA PHE A 122 -16.58 -8.73 -0.34
C PHE A 122 -17.64 -8.62 0.76
N VAL A 123 -17.26 -8.20 1.97
CA VAL A 123 -18.19 -7.99 3.09
C VAL A 123 -19.13 -6.81 2.88
N ALA A 124 -18.67 -5.75 2.20
CA ALA A 124 -19.50 -4.58 1.91
C ALA A 124 -20.67 -4.88 0.96
N GLY A 125 -20.58 -5.94 0.15
CA GLY A 125 -21.66 -6.33 -0.77
C GLY A 125 -21.96 -7.83 -0.79
N PRO A 126 -21.24 -8.65 -1.57
CA PRO A 126 -21.61 -10.06 -1.79
C PRO A 126 -21.80 -10.92 -0.54
N ALA A 127 -21.08 -10.61 0.55
CA ALA A 127 -21.18 -11.29 1.83
C ALA A 127 -21.91 -10.47 2.91
N GLN A 128 -22.72 -9.48 2.52
CA GLN A 128 -23.54 -8.73 3.46
C GLN A 128 -24.49 -9.69 4.21
N GLY A 129 -24.48 -9.61 5.54
CA GLY A 129 -25.30 -10.47 6.42
C GLY A 129 -24.58 -11.68 7.01
N TYR A 130 -23.40 -12.06 6.50
CA TYR A 130 -22.59 -13.12 7.10
C TYR A 130 -21.71 -12.57 8.23
N TYR A 131 -22.22 -12.62 9.46
CA TYR A 131 -21.55 -12.03 10.63
C TYR A 131 -20.12 -12.56 10.85
N TRP A 132 -19.90 -13.86 10.65
CA TRP A 132 -18.57 -14.46 10.80
C TRP A 132 -17.53 -13.89 9.82
N VAL A 133 -17.94 -13.51 8.60
CA VAL A 133 -17.05 -12.89 7.61
C VAL A 133 -16.73 -11.45 8.01
N LEU A 134 -17.71 -10.72 8.55
CA LEU A 134 -17.51 -9.37 9.07
C LEU A 134 -16.49 -9.39 10.22
N THR A 135 -16.66 -10.29 11.20
CA THR A 135 -15.74 -10.41 12.34
C THR A 135 -14.34 -10.82 11.90
N ALA A 136 -14.22 -11.76 10.95
CA ALA A 136 -12.93 -12.17 10.40
C ALA A 136 -12.23 -11.01 9.66
N SER A 137 -12.98 -10.24 8.88
CA SER A 137 -12.48 -9.04 8.18
C SER A 137 -11.99 -7.98 9.14
N GLU A 138 -12.75 -7.72 10.21
CA GLU A 138 -12.37 -6.75 11.24
C GLU A 138 -11.10 -7.20 11.97
N ALA A 139 -11.00 -8.47 12.36
CA ALA A 139 -9.80 -9.01 13.01
C ALA A 139 -8.55 -8.88 12.11
N LEU A 140 -8.68 -9.21 10.83
CA LEU A 140 -7.59 -9.05 9.86
C LEU A 140 -7.22 -7.58 9.62
N LEU A 141 -8.20 -6.68 9.60
CA LEU A 141 -7.95 -5.24 9.50
C LEU A 141 -7.15 -4.74 10.70
N TRP A 142 -7.54 -5.11 11.92
CA TRP A 142 -6.80 -4.76 13.14
C TRP A 142 -5.37 -5.32 13.11
N PHE A 143 -5.20 -6.57 12.70
CA PHE A 143 -3.89 -7.17 12.54
C PHE A 143 -3.03 -6.42 11.52
N THR A 144 -3.62 -6.02 10.39
CA THR A 144 -2.96 -5.22 9.35
C THR A 144 -2.50 -3.86 9.87
N VAL A 145 -3.36 -3.18 10.64
CA VAL A 145 -3.05 -1.88 11.25
C VAL A 145 -1.93 -2.03 12.29
N MET A 146 -1.98 -3.08 13.12
CA MET A 146 -0.92 -3.38 14.09
C MET A 146 0.43 -3.58 13.41
N LEU A 147 0.50 -4.41 12.36
CA LEU A 147 1.73 -4.61 11.59
C LEU A 147 2.22 -3.31 10.93
N THR A 148 1.28 -2.49 10.48
CA THR A 148 1.58 -1.18 9.89
C THR A 148 2.21 -0.24 10.91
N LEU A 149 1.68 -0.18 12.14
CA LEU A 149 2.23 0.62 13.23
C LEU A 149 3.61 0.15 13.67
N LEU A 150 3.78 -1.17 13.90
CA LEU A 150 5.06 -1.75 14.29
C LEU A 150 6.15 -1.47 13.26
N SER A 151 5.82 -1.66 11.98
CA SER A 151 6.76 -1.32 10.92
C SER A 151 6.97 0.19 10.81
N GLY A 152 5.93 1.01 10.93
CA GLY A 152 6.03 2.47 10.94
C GLY A 152 7.05 2.99 11.96
N LEU A 153 7.03 2.46 13.19
CA LEU A 153 8.01 2.81 14.23
C LEU A 153 9.44 2.46 13.82
N ALA A 154 9.67 1.24 13.31
CA ALA A 154 10.99 0.81 12.89
C ALA A 154 11.56 1.68 11.75
N TYR A 155 10.72 2.08 10.80
CA TYR A 155 11.12 2.96 9.70
C TYR A 155 11.30 4.41 10.14
N PHE A 156 10.48 4.90 11.07
CA PHE A 156 10.62 6.24 11.63
C PHE A 156 11.96 6.41 12.36
N LEU A 157 12.38 5.41 13.14
CA LEU A 157 13.69 5.40 13.80
C LEU A 157 14.85 5.41 12.80
N GLN A 158 14.76 4.62 11.73
CA GLN A 158 15.76 4.61 10.65
C GLN A 158 15.83 5.95 9.92
N ALA A 159 14.68 6.56 9.61
CA ALA A 159 14.59 7.87 9.00
C ALA A 159 15.22 8.95 9.89
N TRP A 160 14.92 8.92 11.18
CA TRP A 160 15.47 9.85 12.17
C TRP A 160 17.00 9.75 12.26
N GLN A 161 17.53 8.53 12.33
CA GLN A 161 18.99 8.29 12.35
C GLN A 161 19.66 8.81 11.07
N PHE A 162 19.04 8.58 9.91
CA PHE A 162 19.56 9.04 8.63
C PHE A 162 19.59 10.59 8.53
N LEU A 163 18.52 11.26 8.96
CA LEU A 163 18.46 12.73 9.02
C LEU A 163 19.50 13.31 10.00
N ARG A 164 19.73 12.64 11.13
CA ARG A 164 20.70 13.07 12.15
C ARG A 164 22.15 12.85 11.71
N ALA A 165 22.44 11.81 10.94
CA ALA A 165 23.78 11.59 10.37
C ALA A 165 24.18 12.72 9.40
N ARG A 166 23.21 13.26 8.64
CA ARG A 166 23.43 14.34 7.66
C ARG A 166 23.69 15.71 8.29
N THR A 167 23.09 16.02 9.44
CA THR A 167 23.37 17.26 10.18
C THR A 167 24.78 17.30 10.78
N SER A 168 25.49 16.17 10.83
CA SER A 168 26.91 16.12 11.25
C SER A 168 27.92 16.38 10.12
N LYS A 169 27.53 16.24 8.84
CA LYS A 169 28.37 16.67 7.70
C LYS A 169 28.05 18.14 7.39
N LYS A 170 28.77 19.05 8.06
CA LYS A 170 28.90 20.46 7.62
C LYS A 170 29.21 20.48 6.11
N PRO A 171 28.62 21.38 5.32
CA PRO A 171 29.15 21.66 3.99
C PRO A 171 30.60 22.12 4.16
N TYR A 172 31.54 21.33 3.65
CA TYR A 172 32.91 21.79 3.52
C TYR A 172 32.90 23.05 2.67
N GLY A 173 33.58 24.07 3.17
CA GLY A 173 33.53 25.44 2.69
C GLY A 173 33.73 25.57 1.20
N VAL A 174 32.90 26.42 0.60
CA VAL A 174 33.26 27.14 -0.60
C VAL A 174 34.09 28.34 -0.12
N LEU A 175 35.41 28.22 -0.24
CA LEU A 175 36.32 29.36 -0.39
C LEU A 175 36.56 29.55 -1.88
#